data_AF-A0A7S1ZC72-F1
#
_entry.id   AF-A0A7S1ZC72-F1
#
_cell.length_a   1.000
_cell.length_b   1.000
_cell.length_c   1.000
_cell.angle_alpha   90.00
_cell.angle_beta   90.00
_cell.angle_gamma   90.00
#
_symmetry.space_group_name_H-M   'P 1'
#
loop_
_entity.id
_entity.type
_entity.pdbx_description
1 polymer ?
#
loop_
_entity_poly.entity_id
_entity_poly.type
_entity_poly.pdbx_seq_one_letter_code
_entity_poly.pdbx_strand_id
1 'polypeptide(L)'
;MTYWKASDGQKRIEQQKCRPQSVYSSPATDSNMIFKQDRRGRHLSWPHAAFDTTTTITISRVARIPDPIRIERFRRAPELGPSVLFFTGGTALRLLSRVIKLYTHNSVHLVTPFDSGGSSAKLRDAFNIPAVGDLRNRIVALADESVRGNPEIATLFAYRLPQNDGVDESDDDSSNNLRKELDDLVSGHHPLVSAVPVPLRDIVRTHLRLFRDAMPSDFDLSGANLGNLMIAGGYLSYPSEERDLESVLFLFTKLLEVRGVVRPTVQSNLHLKATLEDGTVLHGQHHLTQGGKGGGSPISSPVKDLRLMCRSSTSNNPSVCEIGEDLCSDIMQADLIVYPMGSFYTS
;
A
#
# COMPACT_ATOMS: atom_id res chain seq x y z
N MET A 1 -9.32 10.99 -17.38
CA MET A 1 -8.17 11.79 -17.87
C MET A 1 -7.80 11.28 -19.25
N THR A 2 -8.17 11.99 -20.31
CA THR A 2 -7.88 11.59 -21.69
C THR A 2 -6.55 12.22 -22.09
N TYR A 3 -5.53 11.40 -22.38
CA TYR A 3 -4.23 11.90 -22.84
C TYR A 3 -4.31 12.25 -24.32
N TRP A 4 -4.05 13.51 -24.65
CA TRP A 4 -3.63 13.90 -25.98
C TRP A 4 -2.11 13.75 -26.09
N LYS A 5 -1.67 13.01 -27.11
CA LYS A 5 -0.27 12.86 -27.51
C LYS A 5 0.16 14.18 -28.14
N ALA A 6 1.15 14.85 -27.56
CA ALA A 6 1.83 15.97 -28.21
C ALA A 6 3.35 15.78 -28.06
N SER A 7 4.00 15.76 -29.22
CA SER A 7 5.44 15.80 -29.41
C SER A 7 6.07 17.06 -28.81
N ASP A 8 7.29 16.91 -28.33
CA ASP A 8 8.26 17.94 -27.92
C ASP A 8 7.94 18.77 -26.65
N GLY A 9 8.32 18.21 -25.50
CA GLY A 9 9.57 18.63 -24.87
C GLY A 9 9.63 19.90 -24.00
N GLN A 10 8.55 20.67 -23.79
CA GLN A 10 8.57 21.79 -22.84
C GLN A 10 7.17 22.04 -22.25
N LYS A 11 7.04 21.98 -20.92
CA LYS A 11 5.81 22.36 -20.21
C LYS A 11 6.11 23.50 -19.24
N ARG A 12 5.31 24.56 -19.34
CA ARG A 12 5.32 25.74 -18.48
C ARG A 12 4.46 25.46 -17.26
N ILE A 13 5.00 25.61 -16.06
CA ILE A 13 4.23 25.52 -14.80
C ILE A 13 4.15 26.92 -14.23
N GLU A 14 2.92 27.42 -14.04
CA GLU A 14 2.64 28.67 -13.34
C GLU A 14 2.30 28.36 -11.89
N GLN A 15 3.00 28.98 -10.94
CA GLN A 15 2.62 28.97 -9.52
C GLN A 15 2.20 30.37 -9.12
N GLN A 16 0.93 30.50 -8.75
CA GLN A 16 0.36 31.74 -8.24
C GLN A 16 0.56 31.79 -6.72
N LYS A 17 1.38 32.72 -6.23
CA LYS A 17 1.60 32.92 -4.79
C LYS A 17 0.74 34.10 -4.33
N CYS A 18 -0.39 33.83 -3.68
CA CYS A 18 -1.11 34.84 -2.92
C CYS A 18 -0.43 35.01 -1.55
N ARG A 19 -0.12 36.25 -1.17
CA ARG A 19 0.30 36.57 0.22
C ARG A 19 -0.90 36.38 1.15
N PRO A 20 -0.74 35.80 2.35
CA PRO A 20 -1.81 35.83 3.34
C PRO A 20 -1.93 37.25 3.90
N GLN A 21 -3.14 37.83 3.83
CA GLN A 21 -3.48 38.99 4.65
C GLN A 21 -3.68 38.50 6.08
N SER A 22 -2.75 38.84 6.97
CA SER A 22 -2.95 38.73 8.42
C SER A 22 -3.93 39.81 8.86
N VAL A 23 -5.18 39.43 9.14
CA VAL A 23 -6.13 40.27 9.88
C VAL A 23 -5.97 39.94 11.35
N TYR A 24 -5.13 40.70 12.06
CA TYR A 24 -5.24 40.83 13.51
C TYR A 24 -5.98 42.13 13.80
N SER A 25 -7.23 42.03 14.22
CA SER A 25 -7.97 43.12 14.86
C SER A 25 -7.71 43.07 16.36
N SER A 26 -7.15 44.15 16.90
CA SER A 26 -7.22 44.47 18.32
C SER A 26 -7.72 45.92 18.45
N PRO A 27 -8.70 46.21 19.33
CA PRO A 27 -9.24 47.54 19.48
C PRO A 27 -8.42 48.30 20.51
N ALA A 28 -7.80 49.42 20.11
CA ALA A 28 -7.27 50.38 21.06
C ALA A 28 -7.64 51.80 20.63
N THR A 29 -8.26 52.45 21.60
CA THR A 29 -8.74 53.82 21.74
C THR A 29 -7.76 54.93 21.35
N ASP A 30 -8.39 56.07 21.03
CA ASP A 30 -7.93 57.46 21.22
C ASP A 30 -6.98 58.13 20.21
N SER A 31 -7.55 59.18 19.61
CA SER A 31 -6.99 60.53 19.54
C SER A 31 -5.76 60.77 18.65
N ASN A 32 -6.00 61.22 17.41
CA ASN A 32 -5.56 62.54 16.94
C ASN A 32 -5.91 62.76 15.46
N MET A 33 -6.89 63.63 15.20
CA MET A 33 -7.05 64.30 13.92
C MET A 33 -5.91 65.30 13.74
N ILE A 34 -5.02 65.06 12.78
CA ILE A 34 -4.07 66.08 12.32
C ILE A 34 -4.65 66.69 11.03
N PHE A 35 -5.35 67.82 11.18
CA PHE A 35 -5.62 68.74 10.07
C PHE A 35 -4.38 69.63 9.89
N LYS A 36 -3.69 69.53 8.75
CA LYS A 36 -2.75 70.58 8.31
C LYS A 36 -3.49 71.58 7.44
N GLN A 37 -3.69 72.79 7.96
CA GLN A 37 -4.08 73.98 7.19
C GLN A 37 -2.82 74.72 6.69
N ASP A 38 -2.87 75.18 5.43
CA ASP A 38 -1.97 76.21 4.92
C ASP A 38 -2.47 77.62 5.31
N ARG A 39 -1.56 78.58 5.49
CA ARG A 39 -1.74 79.96 5.96
C ARG A 39 -2.57 80.87 5.03
N ARG A 40 -3.36 80.33 4.10
CA ARG A 40 -4.28 81.09 3.21
C ARG A 40 -5.70 80.52 3.10
N GLY A 41 -6.12 79.64 4.01
CA GLY A 41 -7.55 79.31 4.18
C GLY A 41 -8.26 78.71 2.96
N ARG A 42 -7.58 77.89 2.15
CA ARG A 42 -8.24 77.12 1.08
C ARG A 42 -8.30 75.63 1.44
N HIS A 43 -9.50 75.06 1.36
CA HIS A 43 -9.75 73.63 1.49
C HIS A 43 -9.07 72.89 0.33
N LEU A 44 -8.08 72.05 0.60
CA LEU A 44 -7.51 71.13 -0.38
C LEU A 44 -8.27 69.80 -0.26
N SER A 45 -9.21 69.57 -1.17
CA SER A 45 -9.74 68.23 -1.45
C SER A 45 -8.65 67.43 -2.16
N TRP A 46 -8.13 66.40 -1.50
CA TRP A 46 -7.29 65.40 -2.16
C TRP A 46 -8.19 64.54 -3.05
N PRO A 47 -7.87 64.34 -4.34
CA PRO A 47 -8.57 63.32 -5.11
C PRO A 47 -8.25 61.97 -4.47
N HIS A 48 -9.29 61.24 -4.05
CA HIS A 48 -9.17 59.82 -3.78
C HIS A 48 -8.86 59.11 -5.10
N ALA A 49 -7.60 59.14 -5.51
CA ALA A 49 -7.09 58.20 -6.49
C ALA A 49 -7.10 56.83 -5.79
N ALA A 50 -8.04 55.99 -6.19
CA ALA A 50 -8.05 54.59 -5.82
C ALA A 50 -6.71 53.99 -6.27
N PHE A 51 -5.82 53.72 -5.31
CA PHE A 51 -4.63 52.93 -5.55
C PHE A 51 -5.05 51.47 -5.66
N ASP A 52 -5.66 51.10 -6.78
CA ASP A 52 -5.75 49.71 -7.19
C ASP A 52 -4.42 49.31 -7.82
N THR A 53 -3.47 48.90 -6.99
CA THR A 53 -2.18 48.40 -7.48
C THR A 53 -1.69 47.23 -6.64
N THR A 54 -2.48 46.16 -6.54
CA THR A 54 -1.85 44.83 -6.39
C THR A 54 -1.24 44.45 -7.74
N THR A 55 -0.01 44.90 -7.99
CA THR A 55 0.77 44.42 -9.14
C THR A 55 1.10 42.94 -8.92
N THR A 56 0.36 42.07 -9.60
CA THR A 56 0.66 40.64 -9.61
C THR A 56 1.95 40.41 -10.40
N ILE A 57 3.05 40.14 -9.69
CA ILE A 57 4.32 39.76 -10.32
C ILE A 57 4.28 38.25 -10.59
N THR A 58 4.17 37.88 -11.85
CA THR A 58 4.26 36.47 -12.28
C THR A 58 5.72 36.11 -12.50
N ILE A 59 6.31 35.37 -11.57
CA ILE A 59 7.63 34.77 -11.73
C ILE A 59 7.46 33.43 -12.46
N SER A 60 8.03 33.30 -13.65
CA SER A 60 8.06 32.03 -14.38
C SER A 60 9.50 31.53 -14.51
N ARG A 61 9.69 30.22 -14.38
CA ARG A 61 10.97 29.54 -14.60
C ARG A 61 10.76 28.40 -15.59
N VAL A 62 11.67 28.27 -16.55
CA VAL A 62 11.74 27.08 -17.39
C VAL A 62 12.25 25.91 -16.55
N ALA A 63 11.42 24.90 -16.34
CA ALA A 63 11.80 23.67 -15.68
C ALA A 63 12.03 22.58 -16.73
N ARG A 64 13.18 21.91 -16.66
CA ARG A 64 13.41 20.67 -17.41
C ARG A 64 12.73 19.53 -16.65
N ILE A 65 11.81 18.83 -17.32
CA ILE A 65 11.09 17.70 -16.73
C ILE A 65 11.41 16.46 -17.57
N PRO A 66 11.99 15.40 -16.97
CA PRO A 66 12.44 15.32 -15.57
C PRO A 66 13.67 16.21 -15.26
N ASP A 67 13.79 16.64 -14.00
CA ASP A 67 14.96 17.39 -13.49
C ASP A 67 16.08 16.40 -13.13
N PRO A 68 17.19 16.34 -13.90
CA PRO A 68 18.24 15.34 -13.69
C PRO A 68 19.01 15.56 -12.39
N ILE A 69 19.13 16.82 -11.93
CA ILE A 69 19.83 17.14 -10.67
C ILE A 69 18.98 16.64 -9.50
N ARG A 70 17.67 16.87 -9.56
CA ARG A 70 16.73 16.40 -8.52
C ARG A 70 16.70 14.87 -8.44
N ILE A 71 16.68 14.17 -9.59
CA ILE A 71 16.74 12.71 -9.64
C ILE A 71 18.01 12.17 -8.98
N GLU A 72 19.19 12.71 -9.34
CA GLU A 72 20.45 12.22 -8.77
C GLU A 72 20.58 12.54 -7.28
N ARG A 73 20.06 13.68 -6.80
CA ARG A 73 19.99 13.99 -5.36
C ARG A 73 19.20 12.92 -4.61
N PHE A 74 18.02 12.58 -5.10
CA PHE A 74 17.17 11.55 -4.50
C PHE A 74 17.77 10.16 -4.59
N ARG A 75 18.53 9.86 -5.65
CA ARG A 75 19.27 8.58 -5.75
C ARG A 75 20.38 8.45 -4.71
N ARG A 76 21.02 9.56 -4.32
CA ARG A 76 22.11 9.59 -3.33
C ARG A 76 21.62 9.63 -1.88
N ALA A 77 20.46 10.26 -1.64
CA ALA A 77 19.84 10.39 -0.33
C ALA A 77 18.33 10.10 -0.43
N PRO A 78 17.92 8.84 -0.62
CA PRO A 78 16.51 8.47 -0.79
C PRO A 78 15.64 8.79 0.44
N GLU A 79 16.24 8.89 1.63
CA GLU A 79 15.57 9.36 2.85
C GLU A 79 15.05 10.80 2.75
N LEU A 80 15.64 11.63 1.88
CA LEU A 80 15.19 12.99 1.56
C LEU A 80 14.29 13.03 0.32
N GLY A 81 13.88 11.87 -0.19
CA GLY A 81 12.99 11.72 -1.34
C GLY A 81 11.57 12.25 -1.05
N PRO A 82 10.76 12.45 -2.11
CA PRO A 82 9.38 12.92 -1.96
C PRO A 82 8.49 11.89 -1.25
N SER A 83 7.47 12.37 -0.55
CA SER A 83 6.43 11.52 0.05
C SER A 83 5.42 11.09 -1.01
N VAL A 84 5.31 9.79 -1.27
CA VAL A 84 4.42 9.25 -2.31
C VAL A 84 3.58 8.11 -1.76
N LEU A 85 2.26 8.26 -1.82
CA LEU A 85 1.32 7.25 -1.36
C LEU A 85 0.68 6.51 -2.54
N PHE A 86 0.65 5.19 -2.45
CA PHE A 86 0.05 4.30 -3.43
C PHE A 86 -1.13 3.56 -2.82
N PHE A 87 -2.31 3.69 -3.43
CA PHE A 87 -3.38 2.70 -3.25
C PHE A 87 -3.12 1.56 -4.22
N THR A 88 -2.87 0.35 -3.73
CA THR A 88 -2.41 -0.75 -4.58
C THR A 88 -2.97 -2.09 -4.14
N GLY A 89 -3.13 -2.99 -5.09
CA GLY A 89 -3.16 -4.43 -4.85
C GLY A 89 -2.08 -5.13 -5.67
N GLY A 90 -2.20 -6.45 -5.77
CA GLY A 90 -1.60 -7.29 -6.80
C GLY A 90 -0.12 -7.11 -7.10
N THR A 91 0.24 -7.55 -8.31
CA THR A 91 1.62 -7.57 -8.80
C THR A 91 2.00 -6.34 -9.63
N ALA A 92 1.05 -5.51 -10.03
CA ALA A 92 1.26 -4.46 -11.02
C ALA A 92 2.34 -3.43 -10.62
N LEU A 93 2.31 -2.98 -9.36
CA LEU A 93 3.29 -2.02 -8.84
C LEU A 93 4.62 -2.68 -8.43
N ARG A 94 4.76 -4.02 -8.51
CA ARG A 94 5.94 -4.74 -7.97
C ARG A 94 7.27 -4.24 -8.55
N LEU A 95 7.32 -4.08 -9.87
CA LEU A 95 8.53 -3.58 -10.54
C LEU A 95 8.82 -2.12 -10.18
N LEU A 96 7.77 -1.28 -10.12
CA LEU A 96 7.95 0.11 -9.72
C LEU A 96 8.45 0.22 -8.28
N SER A 97 7.91 -0.56 -7.34
CA SER A 97 8.37 -0.57 -5.94
C SER A 97 9.87 -0.90 -5.81
N ARG A 98 10.37 -1.86 -6.61
CA ARG A 98 11.81 -2.20 -6.62
C ARG A 98 12.70 -1.06 -7.09
N VAL A 99 12.19 -0.21 -7.99
CA VAL A 99 12.93 0.93 -8.53
C VAL A 99 12.77 2.17 -7.66
N ILE A 100 11.54 2.45 -7.18
CA ILE A 100 11.22 3.69 -6.48
C ILE A 100 11.93 3.79 -5.13
N LYS A 101 12.19 2.66 -4.47
CA LYS A 101 12.96 2.61 -3.21
C LYS A 101 14.38 3.15 -3.36
N LEU A 102 14.92 3.20 -4.58
CA LEU A 102 16.23 3.81 -4.87
C LEU A 102 16.19 5.34 -4.88
N TYR A 103 15.01 5.95 -4.89
CA TYR A 103 14.82 7.40 -5.00
C TYR A 103 14.01 7.99 -3.84
N THR A 104 13.20 7.19 -3.15
CA THR A 104 12.52 7.63 -1.94
C THR A 104 12.32 6.47 -0.98
N HIS A 105 12.65 6.68 0.28
CA HIS A 105 12.22 5.82 1.38
C HIS A 105 10.88 6.27 1.97
N ASN A 106 10.34 7.40 1.49
CA ASN A 106 9.10 8.02 1.96
C ASN A 106 7.90 7.56 1.10
N SER A 107 7.94 6.32 0.58
CA SER A 107 6.81 5.75 -0.15
C SER A 107 5.91 4.94 0.79
N VAL A 108 4.62 5.25 0.82
CA VAL A 108 3.59 4.51 1.56
C VAL A 108 2.77 3.67 0.58
N HIS A 109 2.65 2.38 0.85
CA HIS A 109 1.90 1.44 0.02
C HIS A 109 0.73 0.89 0.82
N LEU A 110 -0.46 1.41 0.54
CA LEU A 110 -1.72 0.96 1.13
C LEU A 110 -2.25 -0.21 0.29
N VAL A 111 -2.19 -1.41 0.86
CA VAL A 111 -2.47 -2.66 0.14
C VAL A 111 -3.84 -3.21 0.51
N THR A 112 -4.65 -3.56 -0.49
CA THR A 112 -5.96 -4.17 -0.25
C THR A 112 -5.83 -5.62 0.27
N PRO A 113 -6.42 -5.99 1.42
CA PRO A 113 -6.31 -7.33 1.99
C PRO A 113 -7.45 -8.27 1.53
N PHE A 114 -8.03 -8.00 0.35
CA PHE A 114 -9.24 -8.67 -0.13
C PHE A 114 -8.99 -9.77 -1.16
N ASP A 115 -7.72 -10.01 -1.51
CA ASP A 115 -7.34 -11.06 -2.46
C ASP A 115 -7.84 -12.44 -2.03
N SER A 116 -8.48 -13.15 -2.97
CA SER A 116 -9.06 -14.48 -2.74
C SER A 116 -8.58 -15.49 -3.77
N GLY A 117 -7.43 -15.26 -4.40
CA GLY A 117 -6.79 -16.21 -5.32
C GLY A 117 -5.62 -16.99 -4.71
N GLY A 118 -5.32 -18.16 -5.31
CA GLY A 118 -4.10 -18.93 -5.09
C GLY A 118 -3.82 -19.29 -3.63
N SER A 119 -2.54 -19.22 -3.23
CA SER A 119 -2.09 -19.58 -1.87
C SER A 119 -2.70 -18.69 -0.76
N SER A 120 -3.13 -17.46 -1.09
CA SER A 120 -3.84 -16.61 -0.13
C SER A 120 -5.22 -17.19 0.18
N ALA A 121 -5.95 -17.68 -0.83
CA ALA A 121 -7.28 -18.26 -0.67
C ALA A 121 -7.28 -19.42 0.34
N LYS A 122 -6.37 -20.38 0.17
CA LYS A 122 -6.22 -21.54 1.08
C LYS A 122 -6.09 -21.12 2.55
N LEU A 123 -5.26 -20.11 2.83
CA LEU A 123 -5.10 -19.58 4.18
C LEU A 123 -6.37 -18.90 4.70
N ARG A 124 -7.04 -18.11 3.86
CA ARG A 124 -8.28 -17.43 4.28
C ARG A 124 -9.40 -18.42 4.55
N ASP A 125 -9.48 -19.49 3.77
CA ASP A 125 -10.48 -20.55 3.91
C ASP A 125 -10.25 -21.37 5.18
N ALA A 126 -9.00 -21.73 5.46
CA ALA A 126 -8.65 -22.52 6.65
C ALA A 126 -8.72 -21.73 7.97
N PHE A 127 -8.37 -20.44 7.96
CA PHE A 127 -8.11 -19.68 9.20
C PHE A 127 -8.97 -18.43 9.38
N ASN A 128 -9.83 -18.10 8.42
CA ASN A 128 -10.64 -16.88 8.42
C ASN A 128 -9.80 -15.59 8.64
N ILE A 129 -8.66 -15.49 7.95
CA ILE A 129 -7.72 -14.35 8.04
C ILE A 129 -7.86 -13.38 6.86
N PRO A 130 -7.40 -12.12 7.00
CA PRO A 130 -7.24 -11.21 5.86
C PRO A 130 -6.25 -11.76 4.82
N ALA A 131 -6.35 -11.33 3.57
CA ALA A 131 -5.39 -11.74 2.55
C ALA A 131 -4.02 -11.11 2.80
N VAL A 132 -2.99 -11.95 2.93
CA VAL A 132 -1.61 -11.50 3.22
C VAL A 132 -0.70 -11.49 1.99
N GLY A 133 -1.15 -12.06 0.86
CA GLY A 133 -0.30 -12.28 -0.32
C GLY A 133 0.24 -11.00 -0.95
N ASP A 134 -0.62 -10.01 -1.19
CA ASP A 134 -0.21 -8.75 -1.82
C ASP A 134 0.64 -7.88 -0.88
N LEU A 135 0.34 -7.91 0.43
CA LEU A 135 1.17 -7.29 1.47
C LEU A 135 2.57 -7.89 1.46
N ARG A 136 2.67 -9.23 1.50
CA ARG A 136 3.92 -9.97 1.42
C ARG A 136 4.69 -9.64 0.15
N ASN A 137 4.03 -9.64 -1.01
CA ASN A 137 4.65 -9.30 -2.28
C ASN A 137 5.23 -7.87 -2.28
N ARG A 138 4.53 -6.92 -1.65
CA ARG A 138 4.98 -5.54 -1.54
C ARG A 138 6.18 -5.40 -0.60
N ILE A 139 6.16 -6.07 0.55
CA ILE A 139 7.29 -6.15 1.49
C ILE A 139 8.54 -6.64 0.76
N VAL A 140 8.45 -7.76 0.03
CA VAL A 140 9.60 -8.30 -0.74
C VAL A 140 10.08 -7.32 -1.80
N ALA A 141 9.18 -6.61 -2.50
CA ALA A 141 9.58 -5.65 -3.52
C ALA A 141 10.37 -4.46 -2.95
N LEU A 142 10.04 -4.05 -1.73
CA LEU A 142 10.67 -2.92 -1.03
C LEU A 142 11.82 -3.32 -0.10
N ALA A 143 12.05 -4.62 0.12
CA ALA A 143 13.16 -5.15 0.92
C ALA A 143 14.52 -4.67 0.41
N ASP A 144 15.49 -4.46 1.30
CA ASP A 144 16.86 -4.15 0.89
C ASP A 144 17.52 -5.39 0.28
N GLU A 145 17.77 -5.34 -1.04
CA GLU A 145 18.41 -6.44 -1.80
C GLU A 145 19.95 -6.29 -1.82
N SER A 146 20.52 -5.32 -1.09
CA SER A 146 21.97 -5.14 -1.01
C SER A 146 22.64 -6.21 -0.13
N VAL A 147 23.96 -6.32 -0.24
CA VAL A 147 24.78 -7.24 0.58
C VAL A 147 24.67 -6.96 2.08
N ARG A 148 24.29 -5.73 2.47
CA ARG A 148 24.08 -5.36 3.87
C ARG A 148 22.66 -5.67 4.37
N GLY A 149 21.73 -5.97 3.47
CA GLY A 149 20.40 -6.43 3.83
C GLY A 149 20.40 -7.89 4.25
N ASN A 150 19.21 -8.49 4.27
CA ASN A 150 19.01 -9.90 4.63
C ASN A 150 18.49 -10.72 3.42
N PRO A 151 19.32 -10.96 2.39
CA PRO A 151 18.89 -11.62 1.15
C PRO A 151 18.39 -13.05 1.38
N GLU A 152 18.94 -13.78 2.35
CA GLU A 152 18.49 -15.13 2.71
C GLU A 152 17.05 -15.12 3.23
N ILE A 153 16.69 -14.09 4.01
CA ILE A 153 15.32 -13.91 4.52
C ILE A 153 14.41 -13.54 3.36
N ALA A 154 14.82 -12.67 2.44
CA ALA A 154 14.03 -12.31 1.27
C ALA A 154 13.75 -13.53 0.38
N THR A 155 14.74 -14.38 0.14
CA THR A 155 14.59 -15.65 -0.59
C THR A 155 13.62 -16.59 0.13
N LEU A 156 13.78 -16.77 1.45
CA LEU A 156 12.87 -17.60 2.25
C LEU A 156 11.43 -17.07 2.21
N PHE A 157 11.23 -15.77 2.38
CA PHE A 157 9.91 -15.14 2.37
C PHE A 157 9.22 -15.22 0.98
N ALA A 158 10.02 -15.22 -0.09
CA ALA A 158 9.55 -15.39 -1.46
C ALA A 158 9.33 -16.87 -1.86
N TYR A 159 9.89 -17.83 -1.12
CA TYR A 159 9.87 -19.25 -1.47
C TYR A 159 8.44 -19.82 -1.54
N ARG A 160 8.19 -20.64 -2.55
CA ARG A 160 6.95 -21.41 -2.71
C ARG A 160 7.29 -22.88 -2.62
N LEU A 161 6.53 -23.60 -1.82
CA LEU A 161 6.57 -25.06 -1.80
C LEU A 161 6.22 -25.61 -3.20
N PRO A 162 6.74 -26.79 -3.55
CA PRO A 162 6.39 -27.47 -4.80
C PRO A 162 4.87 -27.55 -4.99
N GLN A 163 4.45 -27.42 -6.25
CA GLN A 163 3.06 -27.65 -6.62
C GLN A 163 2.92 -29.14 -6.95
N ASN A 164 1.85 -29.76 -6.47
CA ASN A 164 1.50 -31.12 -6.88
C ASN A 164 1.00 -31.04 -8.33
N ASP A 165 1.84 -31.48 -9.26
CA ASP A 165 1.59 -31.43 -10.70
C ASP A 165 0.63 -32.55 -11.13
N GLY A 166 -0.60 -32.54 -10.59
CA GLY A 166 -1.72 -33.38 -11.06
C GLY A 166 -1.52 -34.90 -11.03
N VAL A 167 -0.48 -35.41 -10.38
CA VAL A 167 -0.38 -36.83 -10.04
C VAL A 167 -1.33 -37.06 -8.86
N ASP A 168 -2.33 -37.91 -9.10
CA ASP A 168 -3.45 -38.30 -8.24
C ASP A 168 -3.51 -37.60 -6.86
N GLU A 169 -4.53 -36.76 -6.63
CA GLU A 169 -4.83 -36.11 -5.34
C GLU A 169 -5.01 -37.10 -4.17
N SER A 170 -5.01 -38.41 -4.45
CA SER A 170 -4.99 -39.50 -3.48
C SER A 170 -3.59 -39.96 -3.04
N ASP A 171 -2.51 -39.40 -3.58
CA ASP A 171 -1.14 -39.71 -3.17
C ASP A 171 -0.82 -39.03 -1.83
N ASP A 172 -1.17 -39.73 -0.74
CA ASP A 172 -0.82 -39.39 0.63
C ASP A 172 0.69 -39.10 0.77
N ASP A 173 1.52 -39.74 -0.05
CA ASP A 173 2.98 -39.56 -0.06
C ASP A 173 3.43 -38.13 -0.43
N SER A 174 2.77 -37.47 -1.39
CA SER A 174 3.14 -36.10 -1.79
C SER A 174 2.79 -35.08 -0.70
N SER A 175 1.58 -35.20 -0.13
CA SER A 175 1.15 -34.37 0.99
C SER A 175 2.03 -34.60 2.23
N ASN A 176 2.44 -35.84 2.49
CA ASN A 176 3.38 -36.19 3.55
C ASN A 176 4.78 -35.60 3.30
N ASN A 177 5.25 -35.59 2.06
CA ASN A 177 6.54 -34.97 1.70
C ASN A 177 6.52 -33.45 1.94
N LEU A 178 5.46 -32.74 1.56
CA LEU A 178 5.33 -31.29 1.82
C LEU A 178 5.25 -30.98 3.32
N ARG A 179 4.56 -31.83 4.09
CA ARG A 179 4.50 -31.71 5.57
C ARG A 179 5.87 -31.93 6.19
N LYS A 180 6.60 -32.94 5.73
CA LYS A 180 7.98 -33.20 6.16
C LYS A 180 8.91 -32.04 5.81
N GLU A 181 8.78 -31.47 4.61
CA GLU A 181 9.54 -30.28 4.21
C GLU A 181 9.24 -29.07 5.12
N LEU A 182 7.97 -28.85 5.47
CA LEU A 182 7.59 -27.84 6.46
C LEU A 182 8.19 -28.13 7.85
N ASP A 183 8.21 -29.39 8.28
CA ASP A 183 8.82 -29.79 9.56
C ASP A 183 10.35 -29.59 9.54
N ASP A 184 11.02 -29.80 8.41
CA ASP A 184 12.44 -29.50 8.21
C ASP A 184 12.72 -27.98 8.24
N LEU A 185 11.81 -27.17 7.69
CA LEU A 185 11.85 -25.71 7.78
C LEU A 185 11.69 -25.23 9.23
N VAL A 186 10.71 -25.78 9.97
CA VAL A 186 10.46 -25.43 11.39
C VAL A 186 11.61 -25.85 12.29
N SER A 187 12.13 -27.06 12.10
CA SER A 187 13.29 -27.57 12.86
C SER A 187 14.58 -26.83 12.53
N GLY A 188 14.67 -26.23 11.33
CA GLY A 188 15.81 -25.44 10.88
C GLY A 188 16.87 -26.26 10.14
N HIS A 189 16.57 -27.52 9.83
CA HIS A 189 17.43 -28.38 9.02
C HIS A 189 17.34 -28.06 7.53
N HIS A 190 16.26 -27.43 7.09
CA HIS A 190 16.10 -27.06 5.69
C HIS A 190 17.16 -26.01 5.25
N PRO A 191 17.82 -26.17 4.08
CA PRO A 191 18.87 -25.27 3.61
C PRO A 191 18.50 -23.78 3.65
N LEU A 192 17.28 -23.43 3.24
CA LEU A 192 16.78 -22.04 3.26
C LEU A 192 16.79 -21.41 4.66
N VAL A 193 16.43 -22.17 5.69
CA VAL A 193 16.40 -21.67 7.08
C VAL A 193 17.81 -21.70 7.67
N SER A 194 18.59 -22.74 7.35
CA SER A 194 19.98 -22.88 7.80
C SER A 194 20.91 -21.79 7.24
N ALA A 195 20.55 -21.15 6.12
CA ALA A 195 21.28 -20.02 5.55
C ALA A 195 21.06 -18.71 6.31
N VAL A 196 19.92 -18.55 7.01
CA VAL A 196 19.59 -17.31 7.73
C VAL A 196 20.50 -17.15 8.96
N PRO A 197 21.14 -16.00 9.18
CA PRO A 197 21.96 -15.74 10.37
C PRO A 197 21.15 -15.77 11.68
N VAL A 198 21.80 -16.16 12.78
CA VAL A 198 21.27 -15.96 14.14
C VAL A 198 21.44 -14.48 14.52
N PRO A 199 20.46 -13.81 15.16
CA PRO A 199 19.23 -14.36 15.76
C PRO A 199 18.01 -14.41 14.83
N LEU A 200 18.10 -13.91 13.60
CA LEU A 200 16.96 -13.79 12.68
C LEU A 200 16.34 -15.16 12.34
N ARG A 201 17.17 -16.21 12.27
CA ARG A 201 16.75 -17.59 12.08
C ARG A 201 15.72 -18.05 13.10
N ASP A 202 15.88 -17.67 14.37
CA ASP A 202 14.98 -18.12 15.43
C ASP A 202 13.61 -17.43 15.34
N ILE A 203 13.59 -16.18 14.88
CA ILE A 203 12.34 -15.46 14.59
C ILE A 203 11.59 -16.13 13.44
N VAL A 204 12.31 -16.48 12.36
CA VAL A 204 11.76 -17.21 11.22
C VAL A 204 11.15 -18.54 11.64
N ARG A 205 11.92 -19.35 12.38
CA ARG A 205 11.47 -20.67 12.87
C ARG A 205 10.27 -20.56 13.81
N THR A 206 10.25 -19.54 14.66
CA THR A 206 9.12 -19.30 15.57
C THR A 206 7.83 -19.05 14.80
N HIS A 207 7.86 -18.21 13.76
CA HIS A 207 6.66 -17.92 12.95
C HIS A 207 6.20 -19.12 12.13
N LEU A 208 7.13 -19.90 11.58
CA LEU A 208 6.80 -21.15 10.90
C LEU A 208 6.19 -22.17 11.87
N ARG A 209 6.71 -22.26 13.10
CA ARG A 209 6.16 -23.13 14.15
C ARG A 209 4.75 -22.72 14.55
N LEU A 210 4.53 -21.42 14.79
CA LEU A 210 3.20 -20.89 15.11
C LEU A 210 2.17 -21.26 14.03
N PHE A 211 2.56 -21.16 12.75
CA PHE A 211 1.71 -21.63 11.67
C PHE A 211 1.50 -23.14 11.72
N ARG A 212 2.58 -23.92 11.86
CA ARG A 212 2.55 -25.38 11.87
C ARG A 212 1.67 -25.96 12.98
N ASP A 213 1.69 -25.35 14.16
CA ASP A 213 0.90 -25.73 15.33
C ASP A 213 -0.58 -25.41 15.15
N ALA A 214 -0.90 -24.29 14.47
CA ALA A 214 -2.27 -23.91 14.15
C ALA A 214 -2.85 -24.67 12.95
N MET A 215 -2.00 -25.23 12.09
CA MET A 215 -2.39 -25.79 10.79
C MET A 215 -3.31 -27.02 10.90
N PRO A 216 -4.49 -27.01 10.26
CA PRO A 216 -5.36 -28.18 10.16
C PRO A 216 -4.67 -29.39 9.50
N SER A 217 -5.10 -30.60 9.89
CA SER A 217 -4.56 -31.85 9.34
C SER A 217 -4.86 -32.03 7.85
N ASP A 218 -5.92 -31.41 7.35
CA ASP A 218 -6.37 -31.42 5.95
C ASP A 218 -5.90 -30.19 5.15
N PHE A 219 -5.08 -29.31 5.74
CA PHE A 219 -4.54 -28.15 5.03
C PHE A 219 -3.62 -28.58 3.88
N ASP A 220 -3.91 -28.09 2.68
CA ASP A 220 -3.11 -28.31 1.47
C ASP A 220 -1.94 -27.31 1.35
N LEU A 221 -0.72 -27.84 1.47
CA LEU A 221 0.54 -27.09 1.37
C LEU A 221 1.02 -26.87 -0.08
N SER A 222 0.41 -27.52 -1.07
CA SER A 222 0.81 -27.45 -2.47
C SER A 222 0.83 -26.00 -2.98
N GLY A 223 1.99 -25.54 -3.46
CA GLY A 223 2.19 -24.18 -3.95
C GLY A 223 2.11 -23.07 -2.89
N ALA A 224 2.02 -23.42 -1.60
CA ALA A 224 1.96 -22.46 -0.52
C ALA A 224 3.26 -21.63 -0.45
N ASN A 225 3.13 -20.35 -0.09
CA ASN A 225 4.30 -19.47 0.05
C ASN A 225 4.69 -19.30 1.51
N LEU A 226 5.96 -19.51 1.83
CA LEU A 226 6.44 -19.46 3.22
C LEU A 226 6.23 -18.09 3.88
N GLY A 227 6.46 -16.98 3.19
CA GLY A 227 6.19 -15.66 3.75
C GLY A 227 4.72 -15.48 4.15
N ASN A 228 3.79 -15.97 3.34
CA ASN A 228 2.36 -15.98 3.69
C ASN A 228 2.11 -16.88 4.93
N LEU A 229 2.72 -18.06 5.01
CA LEU A 229 2.59 -18.96 6.16
C LEU A 229 3.12 -18.29 7.44
N MET A 230 4.26 -17.61 7.36
CA MET A 230 4.87 -16.92 8.49
C MET A 230 4.03 -15.74 8.98
N ILE A 231 3.48 -14.93 8.07
CA ILE A 231 2.55 -13.85 8.44
C ILE A 231 1.30 -14.45 9.07
N ALA A 232 0.74 -15.53 8.49
CA ALA A 232 -0.42 -16.21 9.06
C ALA A 232 -0.13 -16.75 10.47
N GLY A 233 1.02 -17.40 10.69
CA GLY A 233 1.43 -17.90 12.00
C GLY A 233 1.56 -16.79 13.04
N GLY A 234 2.20 -15.67 12.68
CA GLY A 234 2.27 -14.50 13.56
C GLY A 234 0.89 -13.92 13.88
N TYR A 235 0.01 -13.80 12.89
CA TYR A 235 -1.36 -13.30 13.05
C TYR A 235 -2.21 -14.22 13.94
N LEU A 236 -2.01 -15.54 13.82
CA LEU A 236 -2.71 -16.56 14.60
C LEU A 236 -2.21 -16.67 16.04
N SER A 237 -1.03 -16.11 16.34
CA SER A 237 -0.49 -16.09 17.71
C SER A 237 -1.23 -15.14 18.65
N TYR A 238 -1.94 -14.15 18.09
CA TYR A 238 -2.79 -13.24 18.86
C TYR A 238 -4.15 -13.89 19.15
N PRO A 239 -4.77 -13.59 20.31
CA PRO A 239 -6.16 -13.95 20.58
C PRO A 239 -7.09 -13.48 19.46
N SER A 240 -8.15 -14.24 19.15
CA SER A 240 -9.05 -13.95 18.01
C SER A 240 -9.69 -12.56 18.05
N GLU A 241 -9.88 -11.99 19.23
CA GLU A 241 -10.49 -10.68 19.46
C GLU A 241 -9.48 -9.52 19.37
N GLU A 242 -8.18 -9.82 19.43
CA GLU A 242 -7.07 -8.85 19.51
C GLU A 242 -6.05 -9.06 18.38
N ARG A 243 -6.46 -9.70 17.27
CA ARG A 243 -5.53 -9.97 16.19
C ARG A 243 -5.03 -8.70 15.55
N ASP A 244 -3.71 -8.54 15.53
CA ASP A 244 -3.03 -7.39 14.97
C ASP A 244 -2.15 -7.79 13.78
N LEU A 245 -2.66 -7.57 12.58
CA LEU A 245 -1.90 -7.83 11.35
C LEU A 245 -0.77 -6.81 11.17
N GLU A 246 -0.95 -5.56 11.57
CA GLU A 246 0.04 -4.50 11.37
C GLU A 246 1.31 -4.76 12.17
N SER A 247 1.19 -5.20 13.42
CA SER A 247 2.36 -5.58 14.23
C SER A 247 3.16 -6.74 13.62
N VAL A 248 2.47 -7.74 13.08
CA VAL A 248 3.13 -8.89 12.40
C VAL A 248 3.84 -8.42 11.13
N LEU A 249 3.18 -7.59 10.31
CA LEU A 249 3.81 -7.02 9.12
C LEU A 249 5.01 -6.15 9.49
N PHE A 250 4.89 -5.33 10.53
CA PHE A 250 5.97 -4.47 11.00
C PHE A 250 7.22 -5.28 11.35
N LEU A 251 7.08 -6.40 12.07
CA LEU A 251 8.20 -7.30 12.33
C LEU A 251 8.91 -7.73 11.03
N PHE A 252 8.16 -8.21 10.03
CA PHE A 252 8.75 -8.63 8.76
C PHE A 252 9.35 -7.47 7.96
N THR A 253 8.79 -6.26 8.06
CA THR A 253 9.40 -5.08 7.44
C THR A 253 10.78 -4.76 8.03
N LYS A 254 10.97 -5.01 9.33
CA LYS A 254 12.28 -4.82 9.98
C LYS A 254 13.25 -5.93 9.63
N LEU A 255 12.80 -7.20 9.63
CA LEU A 255 13.64 -8.33 9.24
C LEU A 255 14.15 -8.22 7.79
N LEU A 256 13.33 -7.69 6.88
CA LEU A 256 13.66 -7.54 5.46
C LEU A 256 14.25 -6.17 5.12
N GLU A 257 14.50 -5.32 6.12
CA GLU A 257 14.99 -3.95 5.96
C GLU A 257 14.24 -3.16 4.88
N VAL A 258 12.91 -3.21 4.93
CA VAL A 258 12.03 -2.61 3.94
C VAL A 258 12.25 -1.10 3.85
N ARG A 259 12.44 -0.62 2.62
CA ARG A 259 12.64 0.79 2.27
C ARG A 259 11.30 1.42 1.83
N GLY A 260 10.54 1.88 2.81
CA GLY A 260 9.18 2.39 2.63
C GLY A 260 8.23 1.85 3.70
N VAL A 261 6.96 2.21 3.60
CA VAL A 261 5.89 1.75 4.49
C VAL A 261 4.94 0.86 3.69
N VAL A 262 4.59 -0.31 4.23
CA VAL A 262 3.58 -1.21 3.69
C VAL A 262 2.53 -1.43 4.76
N ARG A 263 1.28 -1.04 4.49
CA ARG A 263 0.16 -1.20 5.41
C ARG A 263 -1.05 -1.80 4.68
N PRO A 264 -1.88 -2.59 5.36
CA PRO A 264 -3.18 -2.95 4.83
C PRO A 264 -4.09 -1.72 4.80
N THR A 265 -5.02 -1.63 3.84
CA THR A 265 -6.03 -0.56 3.84
C THR A 265 -6.99 -0.67 5.03
N VAL A 266 -7.23 -1.90 5.51
CA VAL A 266 -8.07 -2.23 6.67
C VAL A 266 -7.53 -3.48 7.34
N GLN A 267 -7.74 -3.63 8.65
CA GLN A 267 -7.33 -4.87 9.35
C GLN A 267 -8.39 -5.97 9.27
N SER A 268 -9.65 -5.61 9.04
CA SER A 268 -10.78 -6.54 9.03
C SER A 268 -10.73 -7.54 7.87
N ASN A 269 -11.13 -8.79 8.15
CA ASN A 269 -11.28 -9.81 7.12
C ASN A 269 -12.57 -9.62 6.30
N LEU A 270 -12.48 -8.84 5.22
CA LEU A 270 -13.60 -8.54 4.32
C LEU A 270 -13.43 -9.19 2.95
N HIS A 271 -14.54 -9.36 2.23
CA HIS A 271 -14.60 -9.86 0.86
C HIS A 271 -15.29 -8.83 -0.05
N LEU A 272 -14.90 -8.83 -1.33
CA LEU A 272 -15.59 -8.06 -2.36
C LEU A 272 -16.90 -8.75 -2.75
N LYS A 273 -17.99 -7.99 -2.84
CA LYS A 273 -19.26 -8.41 -3.43
C LYS A 273 -19.55 -7.50 -4.61
N ALA A 274 -19.70 -8.08 -5.79
CA ALA A 274 -20.09 -7.36 -6.99
C ALA A 274 -21.52 -7.71 -7.38
N THR A 275 -22.28 -6.69 -7.78
CA THR A 275 -23.55 -6.86 -8.47
C THR A 275 -23.36 -6.43 -9.92
N LEU A 276 -23.73 -7.29 -10.86
CA LEU A 276 -23.64 -7.01 -12.30
C LEU A 276 -24.92 -6.31 -12.80
N GLU A 277 -24.88 -5.74 -14.00
CA GLU A 277 -26.03 -5.06 -14.59
C GLU A 277 -27.23 -5.99 -14.84
N ASP A 278 -26.98 -7.27 -15.12
CA ASP A 278 -28.00 -8.31 -15.27
C ASP A 278 -28.61 -8.78 -13.94
N GLY A 279 -28.14 -8.24 -12.80
CA GLY A 279 -28.59 -8.60 -11.46
C GLY A 279 -27.82 -9.76 -10.81
N THR A 280 -26.89 -10.41 -11.52
CA THR A 280 -26.02 -11.45 -10.97
C THR A 280 -25.17 -10.90 -9.83
N VAL A 281 -25.02 -11.68 -8.76
CA VAL A 281 -24.21 -11.32 -7.60
C VAL A 281 -23.02 -12.27 -7.48
N LEU A 282 -21.82 -11.70 -7.44
CA LEU A 282 -20.56 -12.44 -7.30
C LEU A 282 -19.94 -12.14 -5.93
N HIS A 283 -19.58 -13.20 -5.20
CA HIS A 283 -18.96 -13.10 -3.88
C HIS A 283 -17.48 -13.51 -3.94
N GLY A 284 -16.58 -12.60 -3.62
CA GLY A 284 -15.13 -12.79 -3.65
C GLY A 284 -14.48 -12.28 -4.94
N GLN A 285 -13.24 -11.82 -4.81
CA GLN A 285 -12.45 -11.28 -5.92
C GLN A 285 -12.20 -12.30 -7.05
N HIS A 286 -11.99 -13.58 -6.72
CA HIS A 286 -11.67 -14.58 -7.73
C HIS A 286 -12.79 -14.74 -8.77
N HIS A 287 -14.06 -14.67 -8.37
CA HIS A 287 -15.21 -14.70 -9.29
C HIS A 287 -15.26 -13.52 -10.27
N LEU A 288 -14.67 -12.37 -9.91
CA LEU A 288 -14.54 -11.21 -10.82
C LEU A 288 -13.37 -11.33 -11.80
N THR A 289 -12.39 -12.18 -11.51
CA THR A 289 -11.08 -12.18 -12.19
C THR A 289 -10.72 -13.51 -12.87
N GLN A 290 -11.60 -14.51 -12.80
CA GLN A 290 -11.44 -15.84 -13.41
C GLN A 290 -11.04 -15.80 -14.89
N GLY A 291 -11.65 -14.91 -15.69
CA GLY A 291 -11.33 -14.72 -17.10
C GLY A 291 -9.94 -14.18 -17.43
N GLY A 292 -9.25 -13.56 -16.46
CA GLY A 292 -7.94 -12.94 -16.68
C GLY A 292 -6.74 -13.72 -16.15
N LYS A 293 -6.94 -14.68 -15.23
CA LYS A 293 -5.84 -15.36 -14.51
C LYS A 293 -6.00 -16.87 -14.32
N GLY A 294 -7.15 -17.46 -14.62
CA GLY A 294 -7.45 -18.86 -14.21
C GLY A 294 -8.21 -19.72 -15.21
N GLY A 295 -8.28 -19.33 -16.49
CA GLY A 295 -8.94 -20.14 -17.53
C GLY A 295 -10.46 -20.27 -17.40
N GLY A 296 -11.09 -19.56 -16.45
CA GLY A 296 -12.55 -19.49 -16.34
C GLY A 296 -13.14 -18.48 -17.32
N SER A 297 -14.47 -18.48 -17.47
CA SER A 297 -15.16 -17.51 -18.31
C SER A 297 -15.09 -16.10 -17.70
N PRO A 298 -14.90 -15.04 -18.51
CA PRO A 298 -15.10 -13.67 -18.05
C PRO A 298 -16.53 -13.46 -17.51
N ILE A 299 -16.73 -12.42 -16.70
CA ILE A 299 -18.07 -12.02 -16.26
C ILE A 299 -18.96 -11.75 -17.48
N SER A 300 -20.20 -12.23 -17.42
CA SER A 300 -21.18 -12.17 -18.51
C SER A 300 -21.80 -10.78 -18.70
N SER A 301 -21.68 -9.91 -17.70
CA SER A 301 -22.32 -8.60 -17.64
C SER A 301 -21.39 -7.59 -16.92
N PRO A 302 -21.44 -6.28 -17.26
CA PRO A 302 -20.64 -5.27 -16.57
C PRO A 302 -20.93 -5.20 -15.07
N VAL A 303 -19.93 -4.81 -14.28
CA VAL A 303 -20.11 -4.55 -12.84
C VAL A 303 -20.93 -3.27 -12.67
N LYS A 304 -22.08 -3.40 -12.00
CA LYS A 304 -22.98 -2.28 -11.65
C LYS A 304 -22.61 -1.63 -10.32
N ASP A 305 -22.28 -2.46 -9.32
CA ASP A 305 -21.98 -2.01 -7.96
C ASP A 305 -20.96 -2.94 -7.28
N LEU A 306 -20.14 -2.38 -6.38
CA LEU A 306 -19.12 -3.11 -5.64
C LEU A 306 -19.17 -2.71 -4.16
N ARG A 307 -19.26 -3.71 -3.27
CA ARG A 307 -19.33 -3.50 -1.82
C ARG A 307 -18.39 -4.41 -1.06
N LEU A 308 -18.00 -3.97 0.13
CA LEU A 308 -17.27 -4.80 1.09
C LEU A 308 -18.27 -5.55 1.97
N MET A 309 -17.98 -6.82 2.23
CA MET A 309 -18.79 -7.70 3.06
C MET A 309 -17.91 -8.39 4.09
N CYS A 310 -18.37 -8.46 5.33
CA CYS A 310 -17.73 -9.27 6.35
C CYS A 310 -17.88 -10.75 6.02
N ARG A 311 -16.78 -11.50 6.06
CA ARG A 311 -16.77 -12.91 5.66
C ARG A 311 -17.62 -13.80 6.58
N SER A 312 -17.73 -13.44 7.86
CA SER A 312 -18.51 -14.18 8.86
C SER A 312 -19.99 -13.77 8.93
N SER A 313 -20.40 -12.72 8.20
CA SER A 313 -21.80 -12.27 8.22
C SER A 313 -22.62 -12.98 7.14
N THR A 314 -23.75 -13.55 7.53
CA THR A 314 -24.80 -14.03 6.61
C THR A 314 -25.69 -12.89 6.10
N SER A 315 -25.54 -11.68 6.66
CA SER A 315 -26.32 -10.52 6.23
C SER A 315 -25.85 -10.04 4.86
N ASN A 316 -26.78 -9.58 4.03
CA ASN A 316 -26.47 -8.98 2.73
C ASN A 316 -26.07 -7.50 2.81
N ASN A 317 -25.89 -6.98 4.03
CA ASN A 317 -25.59 -5.58 4.29
C ASN A 317 -24.09 -5.31 4.08
N PRO A 318 -23.74 -4.22 3.39
CA PRO A 318 -22.35 -3.82 3.26
C PRO A 318 -21.72 -3.56 4.62
N SER A 319 -20.47 -3.99 4.76
CA SER A 319 -19.65 -3.66 5.92
C SER A 319 -19.07 -2.27 5.73
N VAL A 320 -19.26 -1.44 6.75
CA VAL A 320 -18.56 -0.16 6.88
C VAL A 320 -17.33 -0.42 7.75
N CYS A 321 -16.17 0.03 7.28
CA CYS A 321 -14.92 -0.06 8.01
C CYS A 321 -14.33 1.35 8.12
N GLU A 322 -13.85 1.66 9.32
CA GLU A 322 -13.08 2.88 9.56
C GLU A 322 -11.59 2.58 9.35
N ILE A 323 -10.86 3.59 8.90
CA ILE A 323 -9.40 3.54 8.79
C ILE A 323 -8.78 4.18 10.03
N GLY A 324 -7.66 3.63 10.50
CA GLY A 324 -6.97 4.16 11.67
C GLY A 324 -6.36 5.54 11.45
N GLU A 325 -6.09 6.26 12.55
CA GLU A 325 -5.53 7.62 12.54
C GLU A 325 -4.19 7.69 11.80
N ASP A 326 -3.33 6.69 11.97
CA ASP A 326 -2.07 6.53 11.25
C ASP A 326 -2.26 6.57 9.72
N LEU A 327 -3.24 5.83 9.21
CA LEU A 327 -3.50 5.74 7.78
C LEU A 327 -4.13 7.04 7.25
N CYS A 328 -4.99 7.69 8.03
CA CYS A 328 -5.45 9.06 7.74
C CYS A 328 -4.29 10.05 7.66
N SER A 329 -3.34 9.96 8.59
CA SER A 329 -2.15 10.80 8.61
C SER A 329 -1.27 10.56 7.38
N ASP A 330 -1.01 9.30 7.02
CA ASP A 330 -0.25 8.93 5.82
C ASP A 330 -0.89 9.52 4.54
N ILE A 331 -2.23 9.51 4.44
CA ILE A 331 -2.96 10.11 3.31
C ILE A 331 -2.81 11.63 3.29
N MET A 332 -2.97 12.30 4.44
CA MET A 332 -2.92 13.77 4.53
C MET A 332 -1.51 14.34 4.31
N GLN A 333 -0.47 13.57 4.63
CA GLN A 333 0.94 13.99 4.51
C GLN A 333 1.58 13.66 3.15
N ALA A 334 0.87 12.96 2.26
CA ALA A 334 1.40 12.59 0.95
C ALA A 334 1.56 13.82 0.03
N ASP A 335 2.76 14.02 -0.52
CA ASP A 335 2.98 15.04 -1.57
C ASP A 335 2.29 14.64 -2.89
N LEU A 336 2.14 13.33 -3.10
CA LEU A 336 1.52 12.73 -4.27
C LEU A 336 0.77 11.45 -3.89
N ILE A 337 -0.52 11.40 -4.22
CA ILE A 337 -1.34 10.19 -4.15
C ILE A 337 -1.42 9.57 -5.55
N VAL A 338 -1.11 8.28 -5.64
CA VAL A 338 -1.06 7.52 -6.88
C VAL A 338 -2.05 6.36 -6.84
N TYR A 339 -2.92 6.32 -7.84
CA TYR A 339 -3.72 5.15 -8.20
C TYR A 339 -3.04 4.49 -9.41
N PRO A 340 -2.17 3.48 -9.19
CA PRO A 340 -1.36 2.87 -10.22
C PRO A 340 -2.20 1.99 -11.13
N MET A 341 -1.59 1.49 -12.20
CA MET A 341 -2.20 0.47 -13.04
C MET A 341 -2.51 -0.78 -12.22
N GLY A 342 -3.66 -1.38 -12.46
CA GLY A 342 -4.17 -2.52 -11.71
C GLY A 342 -5.58 -2.88 -12.14
N SER A 343 -6.12 -3.96 -11.57
CA SER A 343 -7.51 -4.34 -11.80
C SER A 343 -8.43 -3.31 -11.18
N PHE A 344 -9.12 -2.52 -12.01
CA PHE A 344 -9.95 -1.39 -11.57
C PHE A 344 -10.94 -1.72 -10.45
N TYR A 345 -11.55 -2.91 -10.47
CA TYR A 345 -12.55 -3.33 -9.47
C TYR A 345 -11.96 -4.05 -8.25
N THR A 346 -10.71 -4.51 -8.30
CA THR A 346 -10.20 -5.48 -7.32
C THR A 346 -8.85 -5.12 -6.72
N SER A 347 -8.32 -3.93 -6.99
CA SER A 347 -6.96 -3.54 -6.60
C SER A 347 -6.84 -2.06 -6.30
#